data_AF-A0A959C7S7-F1
#
_entry.id   AF-A0A959C7S7-F1
#
_cell.length_a   1.000
_cell.length_b   1.000
_cell.length_c   1.000
_cell.angle_alpha   90.00
_cell.angle_beta   90.00
_cell.angle_gamma   90.00
#
_symmetry.space_group_name_H-M   'P 1'
#
loop_
_entity.id
_entity.type
_entity.pdbx_description
1 polymer ?
#
loop_
_entity_poly.entity_id
_entity_poly.type
_entity_poly.pdbx_seq_one_letter_code
_entity_poly.pdbx_strand_id
1 'polypeptide(L)'
;IPEWSFPEASVKAGFFDSPLLVMCLVAVIGLLSMANPRTERIFDFIFWLVLGLAGLIIAFLWFATDHSSTKMNLNILWALPTHLLVFWRNRRTELMDNYFSGTAILAALTLIFWKFIPQEMPTPAIPIVILVIVKGLWRRYWKKERPAKIWDVA
;
A
#
# COMPACT_ATOMS: atom_id res chain seq x y z
N ILE A 1 -24.31 -13.80 -45.28
CA ILE A 1 -23.00 -13.58 -44.60
C ILE A 1 -22.69 -14.89 -43.90
N PRO A 2 -21.55 -15.56 -44.13
CA PRO A 2 -21.26 -16.80 -43.42
C PRO A 2 -21.04 -16.50 -41.93
N GLU A 3 -21.73 -17.23 -41.06
CA GLU A 3 -21.55 -17.20 -39.60
C GLU A 3 -20.24 -17.91 -39.26
N TRP A 4 -19.13 -17.19 -39.37
CA TRP A 4 -17.86 -17.64 -38.84
C TRP A 4 -17.84 -17.37 -37.33
N SER A 5 -18.09 -18.39 -36.51
CA SER A 5 -17.85 -18.32 -35.07
C SER A 5 -16.36 -18.50 -34.80
N PHE A 6 -15.67 -17.46 -34.33
CA PHE A 6 -14.31 -17.62 -33.82
C PHE A 6 -14.32 -18.65 -32.69
N PRO A 7 -13.44 -19.67 -32.70
CA PRO A 7 -13.31 -20.55 -31.55
C PRO A 7 -12.99 -19.69 -30.33
N GLU A 8 -13.80 -19.77 -29.29
CA GLU A 8 -13.49 -19.12 -28.02
C GLU A 8 -12.17 -19.70 -27.54
N ALA A 9 -11.11 -18.90 -27.58
CA ALA A 9 -9.84 -19.30 -27.03
C ALA A 9 -10.05 -19.52 -25.53
N SER A 10 -10.09 -20.78 -25.09
CA SER A 10 -10.12 -21.14 -23.67
C SER A 10 -8.73 -20.85 -23.10
N VAL A 11 -8.40 -19.58 -22.91
CA VAL A 11 -7.21 -19.18 -22.18
C VAL A 11 -7.43 -19.66 -20.75
N LYS A 12 -6.77 -20.75 -20.37
CA LYS A 12 -6.75 -21.19 -18.98
C LYS A 12 -6.13 -20.06 -18.19
N ALA A 13 -6.91 -19.43 -17.32
CA ALA A 13 -6.41 -18.40 -16.43
C ALA A 13 -5.24 -19.00 -15.62
N GLY A 14 -4.05 -18.43 -15.82
CA GLY A 14 -2.88 -18.73 -15.02
C GLY A 14 -3.08 -18.25 -13.58
N PHE A 15 -2.28 -18.79 -12.65
CA PHE A 15 -2.35 -18.43 -11.23
C PHE A 15 -2.19 -16.91 -10.99
N PHE A 16 -1.43 -16.21 -11.83
CA PHE A 16 -1.18 -14.77 -11.75
C PHE A 16 -2.20 -13.90 -12.48
N ASP A 17 -3.19 -14.49 -13.15
CA ASP A 17 -4.19 -13.75 -13.94
C ASP A 17 -5.28 -13.14 -13.05
N SER A 18 -5.26 -13.42 -11.75
CA SER A 18 -6.16 -12.81 -10.78
C SER A 18 -5.42 -11.76 -9.93
N PRO A 19 -5.66 -10.46 -10.17
CA PRO A 19 -5.01 -9.39 -9.40
C PRO A 19 -5.24 -9.54 -7.89
N LEU A 20 -6.40 -10.08 -7.49
CA LEU A 20 -6.70 -10.34 -6.09
C LEU A 20 -5.74 -11.35 -5.46
N LEU A 21 -5.45 -12.48 -6.12
CA LEU A 21 -4.52 -13.48 -5.56
C LEU A 21 -3.11 -12.92 -5.43
N VAL A 22 -2.65 -12.16 -6.44
CA VAL A 22 -1.34 -11.49 -6.40
C VAL A 22 -1.26 -10.55 -5.20
N MET A 23 -2.27 -9.71 -5.00
CA MET A 23 -2.27 -8.73 -3.91
C MET A 23 -2.40 -9.40 -2.53
N CYS A 24 -3.17 -10.48 -2.41
CA CYS A 24 -3.21 -11.31 -1.21
C CYS A 24 -1.84 -11.94 -0.91
N LEU A 25 -1.14 -12.46 -1.92
CA LEU A 25 0.17 -13.05 -1.76
C LEU A 25 1.21 -12.00 -1.30
N VAL A 26 1.18 -10.80 -1.89
CA VAL A 26 2.02 -9.67 -1.43
C VAL A 26 1.70 -9.32 0.02
N ALA A 27 0.41 -9.28 0.41
CA ALA A 27 0.02 -9.02 1.79
C ALA A 27 0.54 -10.10 2.75
N VAL A 28 0.40 -11.38 2.41
CA VAL A 28 0.91 -12.50 3.22
C VAL A 28 2.44 -12.43 3.35
N ILE A 29 3.17 -12.22 2.26
CA ILE A 29 4.64 -12.05 2.30
C ILE A 29 5.01 -10.85 3.18
N GLY A 30 4.26 -9.75 3.08
CA GLY A 30 4.45 -8.57 3.90
C GLY A 30 4.28 -8.84 5.39
N LEU A 31 3.29 -9.64 5.78
CA LEU A 31 3.09 -10.07 7.16
C LEU A 31 4.20 -11.03 7.62
N LEU A 32 4.56 -12.02 6.81
CA LEU A 32 5.65 -12.94 7.12
C LEU A 32 7.01 -12.24 7.26
N SER A 33 7.22 -11.15 6.49
CA SER A 33 8.45 -10.35 6.58
C SER A 33 8.69 -9.78 7.98
N MET A 34 7.63 -9.56 8.77
CA MET A 34 7.69 -9.00 10.13
C MET A 34 8.33 -9.94 11.14
N ALA A 35 8.47 -11.24 10.81
CA ALA A 35 9.15 -12.21 11.67
C ALA A 35 10.66 -11.98 11.76
N ASN A 36 11.27 -11.30 10.79
CA ASN A 36 12.71 -11.04 10.76
C ASN A 36 13.00 -9.56 10.46
N PRO A 37 13.65 -8.81 11.37
CA PRO A 37 13.94 -7.38 11.18
C PRO A 37 14.73 -7.02 9.91
N ARG A 38 15.56 -7.95 9.40
CA ARG A 38 16.31 -7.71 8.13
C ARG A 38 15.37 -7.79 6.93
N THR A 39 14.55 -8.84 6.86
CA THR A 39 13.57 -9.05 5.79
C THR A 39 12.49 -7.98 5.82
N GLU A 40 11.99 -7.62 7.01
CA GLU A 40 11.03 -6.54 7.22
C GLU A 40 11.54 -5.23 6.62
N ARG A 41 12.80 -4.85 6.91
CA ARG A 41 13.39 -3.61 6.40
C ARG A 41 13.47 -3.58 4.87
N ILE A 42 13.87 -4.69 4.24
CA ILE A 42 13.98 -4.78 2.78
C ILE A 42 12.59 -4.72 2.15
N PHE A 43 11.63 -5.49 2.69
CA PHE A 43 10.26 -5.47 2.20
C PHE A 43 9.64 -4.09 2.36
N ASP A 44 9.76 -3.46 3.53
CA ASP A 44 9.24 -2.11 3.78
C ASP A 44 9.80 -1.11 2.80
N PHE A 45 11.10 -1.15 2.54
CA PHE A 45 11.73 -0.26 1.57
C PHE A 45 11.08 -0.38 0.19
N ILE A 46 10.97 -1.59 -0.34
CA ILE A 46 10.37 -1.84 -1.66
C ILE A 46 8.88 -1.48 -1.65
N PHE A 47 8.16 -1.88 -0.61
CA PHE A 47 6.72 -1.68 -0.48
C PHE A 47 6.35 -0.18 -0.46
N TRP A 48 6.99 0.62 0.40
CA TRP A 48 6.71 2.05 0.49
C TRP A 48 7.20 2.83 -0.74
N LEU A 49 8.26 2.37 -1.40
CA LEU A 49 8.70 2.91 -2.69
C LEU A 49 7.63 2.71 -3.77
N VAL A 50 7.20 1.47 -3.99
CA VAL A 50 6.19 1.13 -5.00
C VAL A 50 4.87 1.85 -4.70
N LEU A 51 4.46 1.89 -3.43
CA LEU A 51 3.26 2.60 -3.02
C LEU A 51 3.36 4.11 -3.24
N GLY A 52 4.54 4.70 -3.02
CA GLY A 52 4.81 6.10 -3.33
C GLY A 52 4.80 6.41 -4.83
N LEU A 53 5.33 5.51 -5.66
CA LEU A 53 5.26 5.64 -7.12
C LEU A 53 3.81 5.55 -7.61
N ALA A 54 3.03 4.62 -7.08
CA ALA A 54 1.59 4.54 -7.37
C ALA A 54 0.87 5.83 -6.97
N GLY A 55 1.18 6.38 -5.79
CA GLY A 55 0.67 7.67 -5.35
C GLY A 55 1.04 8.83 -6.26
N LEU A 56 2.27 8.85 -6.77
CA LEU A 56 2.74 9.86 -7.72
C LEU A 56 1.98 9.77 -9.05
N ILE A 57 1.72 8.55 -9.53
CA ILE A 57 0.90 8.33 -10.74
C ILE A 57 -0.53 8.84 -10.49
N ILE A 58 -1.15 8.49 -9.36
CA ILE A 58 -2.50 8.97 -9.02
C ILE A 58 -2.53 10.50 -8.93
N ALA A 59 -1.53 11.11 -8.29
CA ALA A 59 -1.41 12.56 -8.20
C ALA A 59 -1.24 13.20 -9.59
N PHE A 60 -0.46 12.60 -10.49
CA PHE A 60 -0.34 13.07 -11.86
C PHE A 60 -1.68 12.99 -12.61
N LEU A 61 -2.43 11.90 -12.44
CA LEU A 61 -3.75 11.70 -13.05
C LEU A 61 -4.80 12.70 -12.56
N TRP A 62 -4.67 13.25 -11.35
CA TRP A 62 -5.53 14.34 -10.88
C TRP A 62 -5.41 15.60 -11.74
N PHE A 63 -4.19 15.95 -12.17
CA PHE A 63 -3.92 17.17 -12.93
C PHE A 63 -3.97 16.94 -14.44
N ALA A 64 -3.60 15.75 -14.91
CA ALA A 64 -3.44 15.45 -16.32
C ALA A 64 -4.74 15.04 -17.03
N THR A 65 -5.83 14.78 -16.30
CA THR A 65 -7.04 14.20 -16.90
C THR A 65 -8.30 14.90 -16.41
N ASP A 66 -9.13 15.38 -17.34
CA ASP A 66 -10.41 16.03 -17.03
C ASP A 66 -11.56 15.07 -16.69
N HIS A 67 -11.29 13.77 -16.60
CA HIS A 67 -12.30 12.78 -16.23
C HIS A 67 -12.56 12.81 -14.72
N SER A 68 -13.85 12.82 -14.34
CA SER A 68 -14.29 12.85 -12.94
C SER A 68 -13.74 11.67 -12.11
N SER A 69 -13.64 10.48 -12.72
CA SER A 69 -13.14 9.27 -12.06
C SER A 69 -11.66 9.33 -11.68
N THR A 70 -10.85 10.08 -12.43
CA THR A 70 -9.43 10.28 -12.09
C THR A 70 -9.26 11.44 -11.12
N LYS A 71 -10.01 12.55 -11.28
CA LYS A 71 -9.96 13.73 -10.38
C LYS A 71 -10.36 13.44 -8.93
N MET A 72 -11.23 12.46 -8.69
CA MET A 72 -11.69 12.08 -7.33
C MET A 72 -11.12 10.74 -6.84
N ASN A 73 -9.93 10.36 -7.31
CA ASN A 73 -9.27 9.13 -6.86
C ASN A 73 -8.70 9.26 -5.43
N LEU A 74 -9.53 8.98 -4.44
CA LEU A 74 -9.22 8.90 -3.01
C LEU A 74 -8.30 7.74 -2.63
N ASN A 75 -7.87 6.88 -3.56
CA ASN A 75 -6.78 5.94 -3.25
C ASN A 75 -5.46 6.66 -2.91
N ILE A 76 -5.34 7.95 -3.27
CA ILE A 76 -4.23 8.79 -2.84
C ILE A 76 -4.11 8.91 -1.31
N LEU A 77 -5.22 8.72 -0.56
CA LEU A 77 -5.24 8.85 0.90
C LEU A 77 -4.37 7.81 1.61
N TRP A 78 -4.22 6.62 1.01
CA TRP A 78 -3.37 5.55 1.52
C TRP A 78 -2.11 5.34 0.66
N ALA A 79 -2.20 5.60 -0.66
CA ALA A 79 -1.06 5.65 -1.57
C ALA A 79 -0.54 7.08 -1.73
N LEU A 80 0.06 7.63 -0.67
CA LEU A 80 0.56 9.01 -0.70
C LEU A 80 1.84 9.13 -1.54
N PRO A 81 1.96 10.11 -2.46
CA PRO A 81 3.21 10.36 -3.18
C PRO A 81 4.36 10.74 -2.24
N THR A 82 4.05 11.30 -1.06
CA THR A 82 5.02 11.64 -0.02
C THR A 82 5.74 10.42 0.56
N HIS A 83 5.24 9.19 0.34
CA HIS A 83 5.99 7.97 0.66
C HIS A 83 7.35 7.96 -0.02
N LEU A 84 7.48 8.56 -1.22
CA LEU A 84 8.74 8.74 -1.95
C LEU A 84 9.75 9.65 -1.23
N LEU A 85 9.29 10.58 -0.40
CA LEU A 85 10.19 11.45 0.35
C LEU A 85 10.62 10.81 1.67
N VAL A 86 9.75 9.98 2.23
CA VAL A 86 9.94 9.40 3.57
C VAL A 86 10.64 8.04 3.51
N PHE A 87 10.49 7.25 2.43
CA PHE A 87 11.11 5.92 2.33
C PHE A 87 12.65 5.95 2.37
N TRP A 88 13.27 7.00 1.80
CA TRP A 88 14.73 7.15 1.76
C TRP A 88 15.35 7.42 3.14
N ARG A 89 14.56 7.95 4.07
CA ARG A 89 15.05 8.38 5.38
C ARG A 89 15.20 7.14 6.28
N ASN A 90 16.36 6.49 6.23
CA ASN A 90 16.64 5.23 6.93
C ASN A 90 16.69 5.35 8.48
N ARG A 91 16.41 6.54 9.04
CA ARG A 91 16.41 6.78 10.50
C ARG A 91 15.00 6.67 11.06
N ARG A 92 14.74 5.78 12.02
CA ARG A 92 13.46 5.74 12.75
C ARG A 92 13.35 6.92 13.71
N THR A 93 12.78 8.03 13.26
CA THR A 93 12.45 9.20 14.09
C THR A 93 10.98 9.18 14.50
N GLU A 94 10.63 9.88 15.58
CA GLU A 94 9.24 10.02 16.02
C GLU A 94 8.33 10.64 14.94
N LEU A 95 8.83 11.62 14.19
CA LEU A 95 8.12 12.21 13.05
C LEU A 95 7.76 11.17 11.99
N MET A 96 8.66 10.23 11.69
CA MET A 96 8.38 9.18 10.72
C MET A 96 7.38 8.16 11.28
N ASP A 97 7.48 7.81 12.55
CA ASP A 97 6.51 6.89 13.17
C ASP A 97 5.11 7.53 13.22
N ASN A 98 5.02 8.83 13.49
CA ASN A 98 3.78 9.60 13.42
C ASN A 98 3.23 9.66 11.98
N TYR A 99 4.10 9.88 10.99
CA TYR A 99 3.72 9.88 9.58
C TYR A 99 3.08 8.54 9.17
N PHE A 100 3.77 7.41 9.39
CA PHE A 100 3.25 6.09 9.00
C PHE A 100 2.02 5.67 9.82
N SER A 101 1.93 6.07 11.10
CA SER A 101 0.73 5.86 11.91
C SER A 101 -0.45 6.69 11.39
N GLY A 102 -0.21 7.94 10.99
CA GLY A 102 -1.20 8.80 10.37
C GLY A 102 -1.70 8.24 9.04
N THR A 103 -0.78 7.74 8.18
CA THR A 103 -1.16 7.04 6.95
C THR A 103 -1.99 5.79 7.26
N ALA A 104 -1.64 5.00 8.28
CA ALA A 104 -2.42 3.83 8.67
C ALA A 104 -3.84 4.20 9.12
N ILE A 105 -3.99 5.27 9.89
CA ILE A 105 -5.31 5.78 10.31
C ILE A 105 -6.10 6.24 9.09
N LEU A 106 -5.50 7.01 8.17
CA LEU A 106 -6.16 7.43 6.93
C LEU A 106 -6.60 6.22 6.09
N ALA A 107 -5.72 5.24 5.92
CA ALA A 107 -6.03 4.00 5.20
C ALA A 107 -7.20 3.23 5.86
N ALA A 108 -7.23 3.15 7.18
CA ALA A 108 -8.33 2.53 7.92
C ALA A 108 -9.65 3.30 7.74
N LEU A 109 -9.61 4.63 7.79
CA LEU A 109 -10.79 5.47 7.53
C LEU A 109 -11.29 5.29 6.09
N THR A 110 -10.40 5.29 5.09
CA THR A 110 -10.78 5.02 3.70
C THR A 110 -11.43 3.66 3.57
N LEU A 111 -10.88 2.62 4.22
CA LEU A 111 -11.41 1.26 4.18
C LEU A 111 -12.81 1.15 4.81
N ILE A 112 -13.03 1.79 5.96
CA ILE A 112 -14.32 1.76 6.69
C ILE A 112 -15.39 2.58 5.97
N PHE A 113 -15.02 3.76 5.47
CA PHE A 113 -15.96 4.73 4.91
C PHE A 113 -16.06 4.68 3.38
N TRP A 114 -15.43 3.70 2.70
CA TRP A 114 -15.43 3.67 1.23
C TRP A 114 -16.84 3.71 0.65
N LYS A 115 -17.86 3.13 1.32
CA LYS A 115 -19.24 3.07 0.79
C LYS A 115 -19.94 4.43 0.77
N PHE A 116 -19.43 5.39 1.51
CA PHE A 116 -19.92 6.77 1.55
C PHE A 116 -19.11 7.70 0.65
N ILE A 117 -17.98 7.22 0.12
CA ILE A 117 -17.10 7.95 -0.77
C ILE A 117 -17.61 7.79 -2.21
N PRO A 118 -17.60 8.84 -3.06
CA PRO A 118 -18.07 8.76 -4.44
C PRO A 118 -17.24 7.86 -5.38
N GLN A 119 -16.22 7.20 -4.84
CA GLN A 119 -15.30 6.32 -5.57
C GLN A 119 -15.38 4.89 -5.01
N GLU A 120 -15.57 3.92 -5.90
CA GLU A 120 -15.47 2.50 -5.55
C GLU A 120 -14.02 2.07 -5.30
N MET A 121 -13.83 1.29 -4.24
CA MET A 121 -12.55 0.70 -3.89
C MET A 121 -12.31 -0.56 -4.73
N PRO A 122 -11.18 -0.67 -5.46
CA PRO A 122 -10.87 -1.90 -6.18
C PRO A 122 -10.72 -3.07 -5.20
N THR A 123 -11.45 -4.17 -5.42
CA THR A 123 -11.36 -5.37 -4.57
C THR A 123 -9.92 -5.89 -4.38
N PRO A 124 -9.05 -5.91 -5.41
CA PRO A 124 -7.65 -6.31 -5.25
C PRO A 124 -6.80 -5.35 -4.41
N ALA A 125 -7.24 -4.11 -4.19
CA ALA A 125 -6.50 -3.15 -3.36
C ALA A 125 -6.70 -3.41 -1.86
N ILE A 126 -7.80 -4.08 -1.46
CA ILE A 126 -8.17 -4.30 -0.05
C ILE A 126 -7.03 -4.97 0.75
N PRO A 127 -6.40 -6.07 0.29
CA PRO A 127 -5.31 -6.70 1.03
C PRO A 127 -4.11 -5.77 1.24
N ILE A 128 -3.83 -4.89 0.28
CA ILE A 128 -2.73 -3.92 0.37
C ILE A 128 -3.07 -2.79 1.34
N VAL A 129 -4.31 -2.28 1.33
CA VAL A 129 -4.76 -1.27 2.29
C VAL A 129 -4.67 -1.82 3.72
N ILE A 130 -5.08 -3.07 3.94
CA ILE A 130 -4.92 -3.75 5.22
C ILE A 130 -3.43 -3.85 5.60
N LEU A 131 -2.56 -4.20 4.65
CA LEU A 131 -1.13 -4.27 4.90
C LEU A 131 -0.54 -2.90 5.29
N VAL A 132 -0.95 -1.81 4.63
CA VAL A 132 -0.56 -0.42 4.99
C VAL A 132 -0.92 -0.12 6.45
N ILE A 133 -2.14 -0.48 6.88
CA ILE A 133 -2.60 -0.28 8.26
C ILE A 133 -1.71 -1.04 9.24
N VAL A 134 -1.51 -2.34 8.99
CA VAL A 134 -0.72 -3.21 9.87
C VAL A 134 0.73 -2.71 9.96
N LYS A 135 1.40 -2.47 8.83
CA LYS A 135 2.82 -2.07 8.85
C LYS A 135 3.02 -0.66 9.40
N GLY A 136 2.08 0.26 9.13
CA GLY A 136 2.13 1.62 9.67
C GLY A 136 2.02 1.66 11.19
N LEU A 137 1.12 0.86 11.77
CA LEU A 137 0.97 0.75 13.24
C LEU A 137 2.07 -0.09 13.88
N TRP A 138 2.50 -1.17 13.23
CA TRP A 138 3.56 -2.05 13.71
C TRP A 138 4.87 -1.31 13.98
N ARG A 139 5.23 -0.39 13.08
CA ARG A 139 6.44 0.42 13.21
C ARG A 139 6.50 1.17 14.54
N ARG A 140 5.37 1.69 15.01
CA ARG A 140 5.24 2.40 16.30
C ARG A 140 5.28 1.41 17.47
N TYR A 141 4.59 0.28 17.36
CA TYR A 141 4.54 -0.76 18.39
C TYR A 141 5.95 -1.30 18.71
N TRP A 142 6.70 -1.71 17.69
CA TRP A 142 8.03 -2.32 17.85
C TRP A 142 9.09 -1.37 18.44
N LYS A 143 8.93 -0.05 18.26
CA LYS A 143 9.82 0.95 18.88
C LYS A 143 9.66 1.00 20.40
N LYS A 144 8.44 0.79 20.90
CA LYS A 144 8.14 0.81 22.34
C LYS A 144 8.76 -0.38 23.06
N GLU A 145 8.87 -1.52 22.39
CA GLU A 145 9.43 -2.76 22.96
C GLU A 145 10.97 -2.82 22.97
N ARG A 146 11.64 -1.94 22.22
CA ARG A 146 13.09 -1.76 22.31
C ARG A 146 13.38 -0.52 23.16
N PRO A 147 13.47 -0.64 24.51
CA PRO A 147 13.96 0.46 25.31
C PRO A 147 15.31 0.91 24.74
N ALA A 148 15.50 2.23 24.65
CA ALA A 148 16.77 2.82 24.25
C ALA A 148 17.87 2.11 25.03
N LYS A 149 18.89 1.59 24.33
CA LYS A 149 20.05 1.01 25.01
C LYS A 149 20.57 2.08 25.97
N ILE A 150 20.53 1.79 27.26
CA ILE A 150 20.88 2.68 28.38
C ILE A 150 22.35 3.17 28.31
N TRP A 151 23.14 2.67 27.35
CA TRP A 151 24.57 2.95 27.20
C TRP A 151 24.91 4.21 26.41
N ASP A 152 23.95 4.97 25.88
CA ASP A 152 24.22 6.23 25.15
C ASP A 152 24.43 7.45 26.08
N VAL A 153 24.59 7.24 27.40
CA VAL A 153 24.78 8.29 28.42
C VAL A 153 26.08 8.10 29.24
N ALA A 154 27.05 7.33 28.72
CA ALA A 154 28.36 7.17 29.35
C ALA A 154 29.47 7.81 28.53
#